data_AF-A0AAW5AC49-F1
#
_entry.id   AF-A0AAW5AC49-F1
#
_cell.length_a   1.000
_cell.length_b   1.000
_cell.length_c   1.000
_cell.angle_alpha   90.00
_cell.angle_beta   90.00
_cell.angle_gamma   90.00
#
_symmetry.space_group_name_H-M   'P 1'
#
loop_
_entity.id
_entity.type
_entity.pdbx_description
1 polymer ?
#
loop_
_entity_poly.entity_id
_entity_poly.type
_entity_poly.pdbx_seq_one_letter_code
_entity_poly.pdbx_strand_id
1 'polypeptide(L)' 'MTRTIMCRKYHKELPALERAPFPGPKGQDIFDYVSAQAWADWQKHQTLLINEKRLNM' A
#
# COMPACT_ATOMS: atom_id res chain seq x y z
N MET A 1 15.90 -7.14 -9.72
CA MET A 1 15.39 -5.93 -10.41
C MET A 1 14.08 -5.55 -9.77
N THR A 2 13.93 -4.30 -9.33
CA THR A 2 12.73 -3.84 -8.63
C THR A 2 11.63 -3.60 -9.66
N ARG A 3 10.51 -4.34 -9.55
CA ARG A 3 9.33 -4.13 -10.40
C ARG A 3 8.85 -2.68 -10.20
N THR A 4 8.61 -1.96 -11.29
CA THR A 4 7.98 -0.63 -11.26
C THR A 4 6.53 -0.75 -11.71
N ILE A 5 5.65 0.06 -11.12
CA ILE A 5 4.24 0.17 -11.52
C ILE A 5 3.83 1.63 -11.56
N MET A 6 2.80 1.92 -12.34
CA MET A 6 2.12 3.21 -12.31
C MET A 6 1.29 3.31 -11.02
N CYS A 7 1.81 4.04 -10.02
CA CYS A 7 1.14 4.16 -8.74
C CYS A 7 -0.17 4.95 -8.89
N ARG A 8 -1.30 4.34 -8.52
CA ARG A 8 -2.64 4.98 -8.59
C ARG A 8 -2.75 6.24 -7.72
N LYS A 9 -2.05 6.29 -6.58
CA LYS A 9 -2.08 7.44 -5.67
C LYS A 9 -1.29 8.62 -6.23
N TYR A 10 -0.07 8.36 -6.69
CA TYR A 10 0.89 9.40 -7.08
C TYR A 10 0.92 9.67 -8.59
N HIS A 11 0.26 8.85 -9.40
CA HIS A 11 0.22 8.92 -10.86
C HIS A 11 1.62 8.99 -11.49
N LYS A 12 2.54 8.21 -10.93
CA LYS A 12 3.96 8.17 -11.32
C LYS A 12 4.45 6.73 -11.27
N GLU A 13 5.44 6.41 -12.09
CA GLU A 13 6.16 5.14 -12.02
C GLU A 13 7.00 5.10 -10.75
N LEU A 14 6.67 4.15 -9.87
CA LEU A 14 7.32 3.96 -8.59
C LEU A 14 7.60 2.47 -8.37
N PRO A 15 8.54 2.14 -7.48
CA PRO A 15 8.78 0.76 -7.07
C PRO A 15 7.50 0.11 -6.53
N ALA A 16 7.17 -1.05 -7.08
CA ALA A 16 6.06 -1.88 -6.64
C ALA A 16 6.38 -2.55 -5.30
N LEU A 17 5.35 -3.12 -4.69
CA LEU A 17 5.50 -4.01 -3.54
C LEU A 17 6.22 -5.31 -3.95
N GLU A 18 6.98 -5.92 -3.04
CA GLU A 18 7.64 -7.21 -3.30
C GLU A 18 6.66 -8.39 -3.25
N ARG A 19 5.59 -8.26 -2.46
CA ARG A 19 4.52 -9.25 -2.34
C ARG A 19 3.20 -8.58 -2.01
N ALA A 20 2.10 -9.25 -2.35
CA ALA A 20 0.77 -8.81 -1.94
C ALA A 20 0.67 -8.80 -0.40
N PRO A 21 0.10 -7.74 0.21
CA PRO A 21 0.06 -7.61 1.66
C PRO A 21 -0.95 -8.55 2.34
N PHE A 22 -1.96 -9.02 1.59
CA PHE A 22 -2.96 -9.97 2.08
C PHE A 22 -3.42 -10.88 0.93
N PRO A 23 -3.95 -12.07 1.23
CA PRO A 23 -4.50 -12.96 0.23
C PRO A 23 -5.82 -12.40 -0.35
N GLY A 24 -6.13 -12.81 -1.57
CA GLY A 24 -7.38 -12.49 -2.25
C GLY A 24 -7.31 -11.30 -3.21
N PRO A 25 -8.43 -10.98 -3.88
CA PRO A 25 -8.46 -10.03 -5.00
C PRO A 25 -8.06 -8.61 -4.59
N LYS A 26 -8.37 -8.19 -3.35
CA LYS A 26 -7.97 -6.87 -2.83
C LYS A 26 -6.47 -6.76 -2.62
N GLY A 27 -5.81 -7.82 -2.16
CA GLY A 27 -4.35 -7.81 -2.00
C GLY A 27 -3.64 -7.79 -3.34
N GLN A 28 -4.20 -8.46 -4.35
CA GLN A 28 -3.72 -8.42 -5.73
C GLN A 28 -3.86 -7.02 -6.34
N ASP A 29 -5.01 -6.35 -6.18
CA ASP A 29 -5.23 -4.97 -6.64
C ASP A 29 -4.19 -4.00 -6.06
N ILE A 30 -3.89 -4.13 -4.77
CA ILE A 30 -2.86 -3.30 -4.12
C ILE A 30 -1.48 -3.62 -4.69
N PHE A 31 -1.16 -4.90 -4.88
CA PHE A 31 0.12 -5.30 -5.47
C PHE A 31 0.31 -4.78 -6.90
N ASP A 32 -0.77 -4.69 -7.68
CA ASP A 32 -0.74 -4.26 -9.09
C ASP A 32 -0.77 -2.74 -9.29
N TYR A 33 -1.44 -1.98 -8.41
CA TYR A 33 -1.67 -0.55 -8.61
C TYR A 33 -1.11 0.36 -7.51
N VAL A 34 -0.60 -0.18 -6.40
CA VAL A 34 -0.09 0.62 -5.27
C VAL A 34 1.41 0.41 -5.07
N SER A 35 2.16 1.51 -5.15
CA SER A 35 3.62 1.46 -4.97
C SER A 35 4.01 1.18 -3.52
N ALA A 36 5.23 0.66 -3.32
CA ALA A 36 5.79 0.42 -1.99
C ALA A 36 5.78 1.70 -1.12
N GLN A 37 6.07 2.86 -1.72
CA GLN A 37 6.00 4.15 -1.05
C GLN A 37 4.57 4.49 -0.60
N ALA A 38 3.59 4.36 -1.49
CA ALA A 38 2.19 4.66 -1.17
C ALA A 38 1.65 3.73 -0.06
N TRP A 39 2.08 2.46 -0.07
CA TRP A 39 1.72 1.49 0.96
C TRP A 39 2.32 1.83 2.32
N ALA A 40 3.58 2.24 2.38
CA ALA A 40 4.22 2.68 3.62
C ALA A 40 3.52 3.91 4.22
N ASP A 41 3.13 4.87 3.38
CA ASP A 41 2.38 6.05 3.83
C ASP A 41 0.98 5.68 4.35
N TRP A 42 0.32 4.73 3.68
CA TRP A 42 -0.97 4.20 4.12
C TRP A 42 -0.88 3.55 5.51
N GLN A 43 0.13 2.70 5.76
CA GLN A 43 0.32 2.06 7.06
C GLN A 43 0.53 3.09 8.18
N LYS A 44 1.35 4.12 7.94
CA LYS A 44 1.54 5.20 8.92
C LYS A 44 0.22 5.91 9.23
N HIS A 45 -0.56 6.21 8.21
CA HIS A 45 -1.87 6.85 8.37
C HIS A 45 -2.86 5.94 9.11
N GLN A 46 -2.87 4.65 8.80
CA GLN A 46 -3.69 3.65 9.50
C GLN A 46 -3.34 3.60 11.00
N THR A 47 -2.06 3.52 11.35
CA THR A 47 -1.61 3.51 12.75
C THR A 47 -2.02 4.80 13.47
N LEU A 48 -1.90 5.96 12.82
CA LEU A 48 -2.35 7.23 13.39
C LEU A 48 -3.86 7.20 13.70
N LEU A 49 -4.69 6.75 12.76
CA LEU A 49 -6.13 6.64 12.96
C LEU A 49 -6.52 5.65 14.07
N ILE A 50 -5.83 4.51 14.15
CA ILE A 50 -6.06 3.51 15.20
C ILE A 50 -5.79 4.10 16.57
N ASN A 51 -4.66 4.81 16.71
CA ASN A 51 -4.27 5.45 17.96
C ASN A 51 -5.21 6.60 18.35
N GLU A 52 -5.53 7.49 17.40
CA GLU A 52 -6.41 8.65 17.64
C GLU A 52 -7.84 8.22 17.98
N LYS A 53 -8.37 7.23 17.27
CA LYS A 53 -9.75 6.77 17.45
C LYS A 53 -9.89 5.60 18.43
N ARG A 54 -8.79 5.15 19.05
CA ARG A 54 -8.73 4.01 19.97
C ARG A 54 -9.41 2.76 19.38
N LEU A 55 -9.16 2.50 18.10
CA LEU A 55 -9.72 1.34 17.41
C LEU A 55 -8.97 0.08 17.84
N ASN A 56 -9.68 -1.05 17.91
CA ASN A 56 -9.05 -2.36 18.10
C ASN A 56 -8.92 -3.06 16.75
N MET A 57 -7.77 -3.67 16.50
CA MET A 57 -7.43 -4.30 15.21
C MET A 57 -7.77 -5.78 15.21
#